data_AF-A0A8J7XN90-F1
#
_entry.id   AF-A0A8J7XN90-F1
#
_cell.length_a   1.000
_cell.length_b   1.000
_cell.length_c   1.000
_cell.angle_alpha   90.00
_cell.angle_beta   90.00
_cell.angle_gamma   90.00
#
_symmetry.space_group_name_H-M   'P 1'
#
loop_
_entity.id
_entity.type
_entity.pdbx_description
1 polymer ?
#
loop_
_entity_poly.entity_id
_entity_poly.type
_entity_poly.pdbx_seq_one_letter_code
_entity_poly.pdbx_strand_id
1 'polypeptide(L)'
;MELANFYQVMPGKNCGICGYGSCNTFARYVLFRKEDLKKCVWLSSTDIPDLTDVRPARTRVEENALIQPCITDSEMVMAEIYLAPREVDYGYLDPGFCEFLYVYPDFESVKCSQSLGIARIEHEGKEILISQTGKVIVRQAKTEEDAFACCDLVRRIVSGAVICSCLVTALEAVSGMCTCECGVESPSKQEKEIYASFEQFELSVLDAFTDTKRLLDMDINPLKMKAVNLLANNEGGLILYALAHHLSSIRDAAASATQQKRIDDINFMQEAMKGIKISKDRPIPTYLKKDSDSFSRELYKAAFHARCIQEIKNRFFT
;
A
#
# COMPACT_ATOMS: atom_id res chain seq x y z
N MET A 1 -7.75 4.02 -23.27
CA MET A 1 -6.81 4.42 -22.19
C MET A 1 -6.29 3.18 -21.48
N GLU A 2 -5.00 3.06 -21.20
CA GLU A 2 -4.50 1.93 -20.37
C GLU A 2 -4.93 2.10 -18.91
N LEU A 3 -5.18 1.01 -18.18
CA LEU A 3 -5.56 1.05 -16.75
C LEU A 3 -4.63 1.95 -15.92
N ALA A 4 -3.33 1.87 -16.20
CA ALA A 4 -2.34 2.63 -15.45
C ALA A 4 -2.42 4.16 -15.68
N ASN A 5 -2.91 4.60 -16.85
CA ASN A 5 -3.19 6.01 -17.11
C ASN A 5 -4.42 6.49 -16.32
N PHE A 6 -5.40 5.61 -16.09
CA PHE A 6 -6.56 5.97 -15.28
C PHE A 6 -6.17 6.27 -13.83
N TYR A 7 -5.21 5.53 -13.27
CA TYR A 7 -4.70 5.84 -11.93
C TYR A 7 -4.09 7.24 -11.82
N GLN A 8 -3.54 7.81 -12.91
CA GLN A 8 -3.00 9.17 -12.91
C GLN A 8 -4.06 10.26 -12.79
N VAL A 9 -5.31 9.94 -13.15
CA VAL A 9 -6.45 10.86 -12.93
C VAL A 9 -6.77 10.95 -11.43
N MET A 10 -6.41 9.91 -10.67
CA MET A 10 -6.70 9.93 -9.25
C MET A 10 -5.82 10.95 -8.51
N PRO A 11 -6.35 11.64 -7.49
CA PRO A 11 -5.64 12.70 -6.78
C PRO A 11 -4.39 12.27 -6.00
N GLY A 12 -4.15 10.96 -5.84
CA GLY A 12 -3.04 10.41 -5.06
C GLY A 12 -3.07 10.76 -3.57
N LYS A 13 -4.20 11.25 -3.03
CA LYS A 13 -4.29 11.73 -1.63
C LYS A 13 -4.40 10.61 -0.60
N ASN A 14 -4.89 9.44 -1.00
CA ASN A 14 -5.13 8.26 -0.16
C ASN A 14 -5.87 8.59 1.16
N CYS A 15 -6.84 9.51 1.09
CA CYS A 15 -7.44 10.14 2.26
C CYS A 15 -8.57 9.34 2.94
N GLY A 16 -9.04 8.24 2.34
CA GLY A 16 -10.14 7.47 2.91
C GLY A 16 -11.54 8.10 2.86
N ILE A 17 -11.67 9.38 2.51
CA ILE A 17 -12.95 10.13 2.55
C ILE A 17 -14.04 9.48 1.68
N CYS A 18 -13.65 8.89 0.55
CA CYS A 18 -14.56 8.20 -0.36
C CYS A 18 -14.95 6.77 0.10
N GLY A 19 -14.44 6.32 1.26
CA GLY A 19 -14.66 4.99 1.82
C GLY A 19 -13.63 3.94 1.42
N TYR A 20 -12.57 4.32 0.72
CA TYR A 20 -11.54 3.41 0.19
C TYR A 20 -10.14 3.75 0.71
N GLY A 21 -9.33 2.74 1.03
CA GLY A 21 -8.00 2.90 1.63
C GLY A 21 -7.02 3.74 0.81
N SER A 22 -7.11 3.65 -0.50
CA SER A 22 -6.26 4.34 -1.45
C SER A 22 -7.02 4.82 -2.67
N CYS A 23 -6.43 5.80 -3.35
CA CYS A 23 -6.90 6.29 -4.64
C CYS A 23 -6.91 5.19 -5.71
N ASN A 24 -5.93 4.28 -5.70
CA ASN A 24 -5.87 3.17 -6.64
C ASN A 24 -6.98 2.14 -6.37
N THR A 25 -7.28 1.85 -5.10
CA THR A 25 -8.42 1.01 -4.74
C THR A 25 -9.73 1.65 -5.18
N PHE A 26 -9.95 2.93 -4.91
CA PHE A 26 -11.14 3.63 -5.41
C PHE A 26 -11.26 3.56 -6.94
N ALA A 27 -10.16 3.77 -7.66
CA ALA A 27 -10.13 3.65 -9.12
C ALA A 27 -10.55 2.26 -9.61
N ARG A 28 -10.08 1.18 -8.96
CA ARG A 28 -10.53 -0.18 -9.27
C ARG A 28 -12.03 -0.35 -9.03
N TYR A 29 -12.57 0.19 -7.94
CA TYR A 29 -14.01 0.12 -7.67
C TYR A 29 -14.83 0.88 -8.71
N VAL A 30 -14.36 2.04 -9.17
CA VAL A 30 -15.00 2.78 -10.27
C VAL A 30 -15.04 1.92 -11.54
N LEU A 31 -13.90 1.36 -11.95
CA LEU A 31 -13.78 0.62 -13.21
C LEU A 31 -14.50 -0.73 -13.19
N PHE A 32 -14.32 -1.51 -12.12
CA PHE A 32 -14.73 -2.92 -12.08
C PHE A 32 -16.00 -3.16 -11.25
N ARG A 33 -16.42 -2.20 -10.43
CA ARG A 33 -17.67 -2.26 -9.64
C ARG A 33 -18.65 -1.13 -9.96
N LYS A 34 -18.35 -0.27 -10.93
CA LYS A 34 -19.19 0.86 -11.36
C LYS A 34 -19.53 1.83 -10.22
N GLU A 35 -18.59 2.04 -9.32
CA GLU A 35 -18.71 3.01 -8.25
C GLU A 35 -18.78 4.46 -8.78
N ASP A 36 -19.50 5.34 -8.09
CA ASP A 36 -19.65 6.74 -8.51
C ASP A 36 -18.38 7.54 -8.21
N LEU A 37 -17.73 8.05 -9.27
CA LEU A 37 -16.57 8.95 -9.18
C LEU A 37 -16.84 10.19 -8.31
N LYS A 38 -18.10 10.63 -8.20
CA LYS A 38 -18.50 11.77 -7.37
C LYS A 38 -18.28 11.55 -5.88
N LYS A 39 -18.05 10.31 -5.42
CA LYS A 39 -17.65 10.02 -4.03
C LYS A 39 -16.29 10.63 -3.68
N CYS A 40 -15.43 10.90 -4.66
CA CYS A 40 -14.17 11.58 -4.41
C CYS A 40 -14.39 13.11 -4.36
N VAL A 41 -14.15 13.70 -3.19
CA VAL A 41 -14.26 15.16 -2.98
C VAL A 41 -13.16 15.96 -3.69
N TRP A 42 -12.09 15.28 -4.11
CA TRP A 42 -10.94 15.89 -4.76
C TRP A 42 -11.03 15.88 -6.30
N LEU A 43 -11.97 15.12 -6.88
CA LEU A 43 -12.19 15.08 -8.32
C LEU A 43 -13.25 16.13 -8.72
N SER A 44 -12.88 17.01 -9.64
CA SER A 44 -13.84 17.91 -10.27
C SER A 44 -14.58 17.18 -11.41
N SER A 45 -15.75 17.70 -11.82
CA SER A 45 -16.51 17.10 -12.94
C SER A 45 -15.80 17.21 -14.28
N THR A 46 -14.84 18.12 -14.42
CA THR A 46 -14.04 18.28 -15.64
C THR A 46 -12.89 17.28 -15.74
N ASP A 47 -12.52 16.63 -14.63
CA ASP A 47 -11.39 15.69 -14.57
C ASP A 47 -11.82 14.23 -14.81
N ILE A 48 -13.09 13.99 -15.13
CA ILE A 48 -13.62 12.63 -15.31
C ILE A 48 -13.40 12.19 -16.76
N PRO A 49 -12.43 11.29 -17.03
CA PRO A 49 -12.21 10.77 -18.37
C PRO A 49 -13.37 9.86 -18.78
N ASP A 50 -13.51 9.66 -20.09
CA ASP A 50 -14.39 8.61 -20.60
C ASP A 50 -13.87 7.23 -20.15
N LEU A 51 -14.73 6.48 -19.46
CA LEU A 51 -14.40 5.19 -18.87
C LEU A 51 -14.62 4.03 -19.86
N THR A 52 -15.27 4.26 -21.01
CA THR A 52 -15.61 3.18 -21.95
C THR A 52 -14.39 2.50 -22.57
N ASP A 53 -13.25 3.19 -22.58
CA ASP A 53 -12.04 2.77 -23.30
C ASP A 53 -10.90 2.32 -22.37
N VAL A 54 -11.16 2.10 -21.08
CA VAL A 54 -10.11 1.63 -20.16
C VAL A 54 -9.80 0.17 -20.40
N ARG A 55 -8.58 -0.12 -20.87
CA ARG A 55 -8.11 -1.48 -21.12
C ARG A 55 -7.69 -2.14 -19.81
N PRO A 56 -8.16 -3.37 -19.54
CA PRO A 56 -7.81 -4.10 -18.33
C PRO A 56 -6.33 -4.51 -18.33
N ALA A 57 -5.72 -4.54 -17.15
CA ALA A 57 -4.40 -5.14 -16.96
C ALA A 57 -4.58 -6.64 -16.70
N ARG A 58 -4.93 -7.39 -17.75
CA ARG A 58 -5.20 -8.82 -17.63
C ARG A 58 -3.95 -9.58 -17.18
N THR A 59 -4.04 -10.26 -16.05
CA THR A 59 -2.99 -11.17 -15.58
C THR A 59 -3.03 -12.48 -16.37
N ARG A 60 -1.89 -13.15 -16.47
CA ARG A 60 -1.79 -14.51 -16.99
C ARG A 60 -1.43 -15.44 -15.85
N VAL A 61 -1.97 -16.64 -15.91
CA VAL A 61 -1.52 -17.75 -15.07
C VAL A 61 -0.78 -18.71 -15.99
N GLU A 62 0.52 -18.82 -15.81
CA GLU A 62 1.32 -19.84 -16.47
C GLU A 62 1.84 -20.77 -15.38
N GLU A 63 1.58 -22.08 -15.53
CA GLU A 63 1.93 -23.08 -14.51
C GLU A 63 3.45 -23.30 -14.41
N ASN A 64 4.21 -22.91 -15.45
CA ASN A 64 5.64 -23.15 -15.55
C ASN A 64 6.41 -21.85 -15.76
N ALA A 65 7.59 -21.77 -15.16
CA ALA A 65 8.56 -20.73 -15.50
C ALA A 65 9.13 -20.98 -16.90
N LEU A 66 9.24 -19.91 -17.71
CA LEU A 66 10.00 -19.98 -18.95
C LEU A 66 11.48 -19.72 -18.64
N ILE A 67 12.28 -20.76 -18.71
CA ILE A 67 13.73 -20.73 -18.48
C ILE A 67 14.47 -20.82 -19.81
N GLN A 68 15.39 -19.90 -20.05
CA GLN A 68 16.23 -19.91 -21.25
C GLN A 68 17.64 -19.34 -20.97
N PRO A 69 18.65 -19.67 -21.79
CA PRO A 69 19.96 -19.04 -21.68
C PRO A 69 19.85 -17.51 -21.79
N CYS A 70 20.65 -16.79 -21.01
CA CYS A 70 20.65 -15.34 -21.05
C CYS A 70 21.26 -14.84 -22.37
N ILE A 71 20.66 -13.80 -22.96
CA ILE A 71 21.10 -13.25 -24.26
C ILE A 71 22.53 -12.69 -24.18
N THR A 72 22.91 -12.14 -23.02
CA THR A 72 24.21 -11.51 -22.82
C THR A 72 25.31 -12.49 -22.44
N ASP A 73 24.94 -13.64 -21.88
CA ASP A 73 25.88 -14.65 -21.39
C ASP A 73 25.20 -16.03 -21.40
N SER A 74 25.70 -16.95 -22.23
CA SER A 74 25.13 -18.29 -22.39
C SER A 74 25.31 -19.19 -21.17
N GLU A 75 26.20 -18.86 -20.24
CA GLU A 75 26.38 -19.59 -18.98
C GLU A 75 25.37 -19.16 -17.91
N MET A 76 24.66 -18.05 -18.14
CA MET A 76 23.65 -17.52 -17.24
C MET A 76 22.23 -17.84 -17.76
N VAL A 77 21.26 -17.69 -16.88
CA VAL A 77 19.85 -17.98 -17.13
C VAL A 77 19.03 -16.69 -17.12
N MET A 78 18.02 -16.67 -17.99
CA MET A 78 16.88 -15.78 -17.89
C MET A 78 15.63 -16.59 -17.56
N ALA A 79 14.88 -16.14 -16.56
CA ALA A 79 13.63 -16.73 -16.13
C ALA A 79 12.49 -15.73 -16.26
N GLU A 80 11.39 -16.15 -16.88
CA GLU A 80 10.11 -15.44 -16.87
C GLU A 80 9.10 -16.23 -16.02
N ILE A 81 8.58 -15.59 -14.97
CA ILE A 81 7.75 -16.20 -13.93
C ILE A 81 6.51 -15.31 -13.69
N TYR A 82 5.36 -15.92 -13.49
CA TYR A 82 4.11 -15.22 -13.18
C TYR A 82 3.72 -15.44 -11.72
N LEU A 83 3.66 -14.35 -10.95
CA LEU A 83 3.30 -14.39 -9.52
C LEU A 83 1.79 -14.53 -9.28
N ALA A 84 0.97 -14.22 -10.28
CA ALA A 84 -0.48 -14.18 -10.14
C ALA A 84 -1.03 -15.61 -10.06
N PRO A 85 -1.75 -15.98 -8.97
CA PRO A 85 -2.34 -17.33 -8.85
C PRO A 85 -3.64 -17.47 -9.65
N ARG A 86 -4.11 -16.40 -10.28
CA ARG A 86 -5.38 -16.35 -11.02
C ARG A 86 -5.37 -15.24 -12.07
N GLU A 87 -6.20 -15.44 -13.09
CA GLU A 87 -6.49 -14.42 -14.10
C GLU A 87 -7.46 -13.39 -13.56
N VAL A 88 -7.09 -12.11 -13.64
CA VAL A 88 -7.89 -10.96 -13.23
C VAL A 88 -7.66 -9.80 -14.19
N ASP A 89 -8.68 -8.95 -14.36
CA ASP A 89 -8.64 -7.84 -15.33
C ASP A 89 -8.10 -6.52 -14.73
N TYR A 90 -7.79 -6.50 -13.44
CA TYR A 90 -7.38 -5.29 -12.70
C TYR A 90 -5.90 -5.27 -12.29
N GLY A 91 -5.10 -6.19 -12.82
CA GLY A 91 -3.72 -6.42 -12.38
C GLY A 91 -3.63 -7.29 -11.13
N TYR A 92 -2.44 -7.85 -10.89
CA TYR A 92 -2.12 -8.60 -9.69
C TYR A 92 -1.56 -7.71 -8.57
N LEU A 93 -0.77 -6.71 -8.95
CA LEU A 93 -0.12 -5.77 -8.02
C LEU A 93 -0.68 -4.37 -8.21
N ASP A 94 -0.96 -3.70 -7.11
CA ASP A 94 -1.24 -2.26 -7.09
C ASP A 94 0.01 -1.50 -7.51
N PRO A 95 -0.06 -0.50 -8.42
CA PRO A 95 1.12 0.28 -8.84
C PRO A 95 1.91 0.93 -7.70
N GLY A 96 1.30 1.10 -6.52
CA GLY A 96 1.96 1.44 -5.27
C GLY A 96 3.04 0.46 -4.81
N PHE A 97 3.21 -0.70 -5.46
CA PHE A 97 4.28 -1.66 -5.18
C PHE A 97 5.68 -1.02 -5.26
N CYS A 98 5.85 0.07 -6.03
CA CYS A 98 7.07 0.87 -6.06
C CYS A 98 7.54 1.30 -4.65
N GLU A 99 6.61 1.64 -3.75
CA GLU A 99 6.95 2.10 -2.40
C GLU A 99 7.64 1.02 -1.57
N PHE A 100 7.32 -0.26 -1.81
CA PHE A 100 7.97 -1.38 -1.13
C PHE A 100 9.39 -1.58 -1.66
N LEU A 101 9.56 -1.48 -2.98
CA LEU A 101 10.85 -1.67 -3.63
C LEU A 101 11.88 -0.60 -3.21
N TYR A 102 11.49 0.67 -3.15
CA TYR A 102 12.39 1.76 -2.75
C TYR A 102 12.83 1.71 -1.28
N VAL A 103 12.11 0.96 -0.45
CA VAL A 103 12.37 0.86 0.99
C VAL A 103 13.33 -0.28 1.32
N TYR A 104 13.48 -1.27 0.43
CA TYR A 104 14.39 -2.39 0.66
C TYR A 104 15.85 -1.98 0.40
N PRO A 105 16.75 -2.06 1.40
CA PRO A 105 18.10 -1.50 1.29
C PRO A 105 19.07 -2.32 0.44
N ASP A 106 18.81 -3.63 0.23
CA ASP A 106 19.76 -4.50 -0.47
C ASP A 106 19.59 -4.47 -2.00
N PHE A 107 18.65 -3.68 -2.52
CA PHE A 107 18.59 -3.39 -3.95
C PHE A 107 19.64 -2.34 -4.32
N GLU A 108 20.51 -2.69 -5.26
CA GLU A 108 21.58 -1.84 -5.77
C GLU A 108 21.00 -0.64 -6.50
N SER A 109 19.94 -0.86 -7.29
CA SER A 109 19.19 0.21 -7.91
C SER A 109 17.72 -0.18 -8.14
N VAL A 110 16.82 0.80 -8.04
CA VAL A 110 15.40 0.63 -8.32
C VAL A 110 14.91 1.76 -9.23
N LYS A 111 14.34 1.40 -10.38
CA LYS A 111 13.65 2.31 -11.30
C LYS A 111 12.21 1.85 -11.43
N CYS A 112 11.27 2.59 -10.85
CA CYS A 112 9.86 2.22 -10.87
C CYS A 112 9.01 3.27 -11.58
N SER A 113 8.07 2.82 -12.40
CA SER A 113 7.06 3.65 -13.04
C SER A 113 5.67 3.18 -12.63
N GLN A 114 5.04 3.92 -11.72
CA GLN A 114 3.65 3.65 -11.30
C GLN A 114 2.69 3.76 -12.50
N SER A 115 2.95 4.70 -13.41
CA SER A 115 2.13 4.94 -14.60
C SER A 115 2.21 3.86 -15.66
N LEU A 116 3.32 3.10 -15.70
CA LEU A 116 3.43 1.92 -16.55
C LEU A 116 3.11 0.64 -15.78
N GLY A 117 3.06 0.71 -14.44
CA GLY A 117 2.96 -0.43 -13.56
C GLY A 117 4.15 -1.37 -13.74
N ILE A 118 5.37 -0.85 -13.88
CA ILE A 118 6.59 -1.64 -14.12
C ILE A 118 7.72 -1.12 -13.22
N ALA A 119 8.54 -2.02 -12.68
CA ALA A 119 9.82 -1.69 -12.06
C ALA A 119 10.95 -2.54 -12.62
N ARG A 120 12.13 -1.92 -12.67
CA ARG A 120 13.43 -2.56 -12.88
C ARG A 120 14.25 -2.44 -11.61
N ILE A 121 14.84 -3.54 -11.19
CA ILE A 121 15.64 -3.67 -9.97
C ILE A 121 16.98 -4.27 -10.36
N GLU A 122 18.06 -3.77 -9.77
CA GLU A 122 19.38 -4.40 -9.82
C GLU A 122 19.69 -4.95 -8.42
N HIS A 123 20.05 -6.24 -8.36
CA HIS A 123 20.30 -6.94 -7.10
C HIS A 123 21.28 -8.09 -7.32
N GLU A 124 22.43 -8.04 -6.64
CA GLU A 124 23.50 -9.03 -6.72
C GLU A 124 23.93 -9.32 -8.17
N GLY A 125 24.10 -8.24 -8.95
CA GLY A 125 24.47 -8.31 -10.37
C GLY A 125 23.39 -8.86 -11.31
N LYS A 126 22.15 -9.04 -10.84
CA LYS A 126 21.00 -9.49 -11.65
C LYS A 126 20.08 -8.33 -11.98
N GLU A 127 19.47 -8.37 -13.15
CA GLU A 127 18.41 -7.44 -13.54
C GLU A 127 17.05 -8.11 -13.38
N ILE A 128 16.20 -7.55 -12.51
CA ILE A 128 14.84 -8.04 -12.25
C ILE A 128 13.83 -7.02 -12.78
N LEU A 129 12.95 -7.45 -13.67
CA LEU A 129 11.82 -6.66 -14.15
C LEU A 129 10.53 -7.21 -13.53
N ILE A 130 9.73 -6.38 -12.88
CA ILE A 130 8.41 -6.76 -12.36
C ILE A 130 7.33 -5.84 -12.93
N SER A 131 6.16 -6.38 -13.22
CA SER A 131 5.01 -5.62 -13.71
C SER A 131 3.76 -5.79 -12.86
N GLN A 132 2.79 -4.89 -13.02
CA GLN A 132 1.51 -4.89 -12.33
C GLN A 132 0.67 -6.14 -12.60
N THR A 133 0.96 -6.88 -13.68
CA THR A 133 0.30 -8.15 -13.97
C THR A 133 0.85 -9.32 -13.15
N GLY A 134 1.90 -9.09 -12.36
CA GLY A 134 2.61 -10.12 -11.62
C GLY A 134 3.67 -10.86 -12.44
N LYS A 135 3.90 -10.47 -13.70
CA LYS A 135 5.02 -11.00 -14.49
C LYS A 135 6.34 -10.47 -13.93
N VAL A 136 7.26 -11.38 -13.66
CA VAL A 136 8.64 -11.13 -13.23
C VAL A 136 9.60 -11.74 -14.25
N ILE A 137 10.60 -10.97 -14.67
CA ILE A 137 11.70 -11.45 -15.52
C ILE A 137 13.00 -11.26 -14.74
N VAL A 138 13.74 -12.33 -14.51
CA VAL A 138 15.08 -12.28 -13.91
C VAL A 138 16.09 -12.56 -15.00
N ARG A 139 17.07 -11.68 -15.19
CA ARG A 139 18.18 -11.85 -16.12
C ARG A 139 19.48 -12.00 -15.35
N GLN A 140 20.44 -12.69 -15.97
CA GLN A 140 21.79 -12.89 -15.42
C GLN A 140 21.79 -13.70 -14.11
N ALA A 141 20.81 -14.59 -13.93
CA ALA A 141 20.82 -15.55 -12.83
C ALA A 141 21.84 -16.65 -13.12
N LYS A 142 22.54 -17.15 -12.10
CA LYS A 142 23.56 -18.19 -12.26
C LYS A 142 22.94 -19.56 -12.55
N THR A 143 21.79 -19.83 -11.95
CA THR A 143 21.02 -21.06 -12.13
C THR A 143 19.53 -20.76 -12.13
N GLU A 144 18.72 -21.78 -12.41
CA GLU A 144 17.27 -21.72 -12.28
C GLU A 144 16.85 -21.44 -10.82
N GLU A 145 17.49 -22.08 -9.84
CA GLU A 145 17.23 -21.86 -8.41
C GLU A 145 17.54 -20.43 -7.98
N ASP A 146 18.62 -19.85 -8.48
CA ASP A 146 19.01 -18.47 -8.24
C ASP A 146 17.95 -17.49 -8.77
N ALA A 147 17.40 -17.77 -9.96
CA ALA A 147 16.31 -17.00 -10.53
C ALA A 147 15.01 -17.10 -9.70
N PHE A 148 14.66 -18.29 -9.24
CA PHE A 148 13.51 -18.50 -8.36
C PHE A 148 13.67 -17.81 -7.01
N ALA A 149 14.87 -17.85 -6.42
CA ALA A 149 15.16 -17.15 -5.17
C ALA A 149 14.94 -15.63 -5.30
N CYS A 150 15.36 -15.04 -6.43
CA CYS A 150 15.11 -13.64 -6.74
C CYS A 150 13.61 -13.34 -6.87
N CYS A 151 12.87 -14.18 -7.58
CA CYS A 151 11.42 -14.04 -7.70
C CYS A 151 10.71 -14.14 -6.35
N ASP A 152 11.11 -15.07 -5.49
CA ASP A 152 10.47 -15.27 -4.19
C ASP A 152 10.83 -14.15 -3.19
N LEU A 153 12.05 -13.59 -3.27
CA LEU A 153 12.40 -12.34 -2.59
C LEU A 153 11.48 -11.19 -3.00
N VAL A 154 11.37 -10.93 -4.32
CA VAL A 154 10.52 -9.84 -4.81
C VAL A 154 9.06 -10.07 -4.44
N ARG A 155 8.54 -11.30 -4.59
CA ARG A 155 7.17 -11.68 -4.19
C ARG A 155 6.87 -11.32 -2.74
N ARG A 156 7.80 -11.64 -1.82
CA ARG A 156 7.65 -11.32 -0.40
C ARG A 156 7.65 -9.81 -0.14
N ILE A 157 8.59 -9.08 -0.74
CA ILE A 157 8.70 -7.62 -0.59
C ILE A 157 7.43 -6.91 -1.07
N VAL A 158 6.89 -7.28 -2.24
CA VAL A 158 5.71 -6.62 -2.82
C VAL A 158 4.38 -7.20 -2.35
N SER A 159 4.39 -8.15 -1.42
CA SER A 159 3.20 -8.85 -0.94
C SER A 159 2.11 -7.89 -0.44
N GLY A 160 2.48 -6.78 0.19
CA GLY A 160 1.55 -5.74 0.66
C GLY A 160 0.77 -5.05 -0.46
N ALA A 161 1.29 -5.06 -1.69
CA ALA A 161 0.65 -4.48 -2.87
C ALA A 161 -0.22 -5.47 -3.65
N VAL A 162 -0.26 -6.76 -3.27
CA VAL A 162 -1.09 -7.77 -3.94
C VAL A 162 -2.57 -7.41 -3.81
N ILE A 163 -3.31 -7.49 -4.93
CA ILE A 163 -4.73 -7.12 -5.00
C ILE A 163 -5.61 -8.35 -4.73
N CYS A 164 -6.43 -8.30 -3.67
CA CYS A 164 -7.42 -9.33 -3.35
C CYS A 164 -8.60 -9.32 -4.35
N SER A 165 -9.43 -10.35 -4.35
CA SER A 165 -10.61 -10.52 -5.23
C SER A 165 -11.68 -9.44 -5.03
N CYS A 166 -11.67 -8.77 -3.89
CA CYS A 166 -12.52 -7.61 -3.62
C CYS A 166 -11.84 -6.26 -3.97
N LEU A 167 -10.73 -6.28 -4.72
CA LEU A 167 -10.05 -5.09 -5.26
C LEU A 167 -9.28 -4.23 -4.25
N VAL A 168 -9.20 -4.61 -2.98
CA VAL A 168 -8.31 -3.97 -1.99
C VAL A 168 -6.94 -4.63 -1.99
N THR A 169 -5.90 -3.92 -1.56
CA THR A 169 -4.56 -4.50 -1.42
C THR A 169 -4.42 -5.32 -0.14
N ALA A 170 -3.41 -6.20 -0.04
CA ALA A 170 -3.12 -6.93 1.19
C ALA A 170 -2.86 -5.98 2.37
N LEU A 171 -2.17 -4.86 2.13
CA LEU A 171 -1.99 -3.79 3.12
C LEU A 171 -3.33 -3.21 3.61
N GLU A 172 -4.27 -2.93 2.72
CA GLU A 172 -5.59 -2.43 3.13
C GLU A 172 -6.42 -3.52 3.83
N ALA A 173 -6.23 -4.78 3.44
CA ALA A 173 -6.95 -5.92 4.02
C ALA A 173 -6.56 -6.15 5.50
N VAL A 174 -5.27 -6.06 5.85
CA VAL A 174 -4.84 -6.10 7.27
C VAL A 174 -5.41 -4.93 8.07
N SER A 175 -5.63 -3.78 7.41
CA SER A 175 -6.24 -2.57 7.99
C SER A 175 -7.77 -2.59 8.09
N GLY A 176 -8.40 -3.73 7.85
CA GLY A 176 -9.84 -3.89 8.01
C GLY A 176 -10.70 -3.44 6.85
N MET A 177 -10.11 -3.16 5.68
CA MET A 177 -10.84 -2.68 4.51
C MET A 177 -11.34 -3.81 3.60
N CYS A 178 -10.93 -5.08 3.81
CA CYS A 178 -11.50 -6.19 3.05
C CYS A 178 -12.92 -6.50 3.52
N THR A 179 -13.84 -6.63 2.55
CA THR A 179 -15.19 -7.18 2.75
C THR A 179 -15.27 -8.68 2.45
N CYS A 180 -14.14 -9.25 2.05
CA CYS A 180 -13.99 -10.62 1.62
C CYS A 180 -13.60 -11.54 2.79
N GLU A 181 -13.90 -12.83 2.68
CA GLU A 181 -13.29 -13.87 3.53
C GLU A 181 -11.91 -14.30 2.97
N CYS A 182 -11.15 -13.43 2.29
CA CYS A 182 -9.91 -13.82 1.60
C CYS A 182 -8.73 -14.15 2.53
N GLY A 183 -9.01 -14.48 3.80
CA GLY A 183 -8.08 -15.14 4.72
C GLY A 183 -6.69 -14.52 4.67
N VAL A 184 -6.59 -13.21 4.91
CA VAL A 184 -5.27 -12.64 5.19
C VAL A 184 -4.78 -13.42 6.40
N GLU A 185 -3.76 -14.26 6.17
CA GLU A 185 -3.29 -15.19 7.18
C GLU A 185 -3.02 -14.41 8.47
N SER A 186 -3.40 -15.01 9.60
CA SER A 186 -3.06 -14.46 10.91
C SER A 186 -1.56 -14.12 10.91
N PRO A 187 -1.13 -13.01 11.56
CA PRO A 187 0.27 -12.66 11.68
C PRO A 187 1.11 -13.86 12.06
N SER A 188 2.30 -13.93 11.50
CA SER A 188 3.26 -14.98 11.81
C SER A 188 3.54 -14.97 13.33
N LYS A 189 3.95 -16.11 13.88
CA LYS A 189 4.34 -16.19 15.30
C LYS A 189 5.47 -15.18 15.62
N GLN A 190 6.38 -14.96 14.66
CA GLN A 190 7.45 -13.96 14.75
C GLN A 190 6.94 -12.52 14.69
N GLU A 191 5.93 -12.19 13.88
CA GLU A 191 5.29 -10.87 13.93
C GLU A 191 4.76 -10.61 15.34
N LYS A 192 4.04 -11.58 15.92
CA LYS A 192 3.50 -11.46 17.29
C LYS A 192 4.61 -11.27 18.35
N GLU A 193 5.73 -11.96 18.22
CA GLU A 193 6.89 -11.85 19.14
C GLU A 193 7.67 -10.52 18.96
N ILE A 194 7.87 -10.07 17.72
CA ILE A 194 8.41 -8.75 17.41
C ILE A 194 7.50 -7.69 18.02
N TYR A 195 6.17 -7.85 17.92
CA TYR A 195 5.22 -6.93 18.53
C TYR A 195 5.24 -6.93 20.06
N ALA A 196 5.39 -8.09 20.70
CA ALA A 196 5.56 -8.17 22.15
C ALA A 196 6.83 -7.44 22.62
N SER A 197 7.90 -7.44 21.82
CA SER A 197 9.10 -6.61 22.10
C SER A 197 8.90 -5.12 21.78
N PHE A 198 7.87 -4.79 21.01
CA PHE A 198 7.45 -3.44 20.66
C PHE A 198 6.53 -2.81 21.71
N GLU A 199 6.24 -3.42 22.86
CA GLU A 199 5.42 -2.81 23.94
C GLU A 199 5.91 -1.39 24.31
N GLN A 200 7.23 -1.17 24.32
CA GLN A 200 7.84 0.15 24.54
C GLN A 200 7.58 1.13 23.38
N PHE A 201 7.44 0.62 22.16
CA PHE A 201 7.17 1.41 20.96
C PHE A 201 5.66 1.58 20.70
N GLU A 202 4.80 0.66 21.13
CA GLU A 202 3.34 0.80 21.12
C GLU A 202 2.91 1.93 22.05
N LEU A 203 3.50 1.97 23.27
CA LEU A 203 3.45 3.14 24.15
C LEU A 203 3.97 4.38 23.41
N SER A 204 5.11 4.32 22.73
CA SER A 204 5.65 5.48 21.99
C SER A 204 4.77 5.97 20.84
N VAL A 205 4.05 5.08 20.15
CA VAL A 205 3.19 5.38 19.00
C VAL A 205 1.85 5.92 19.48
N LEU A 206 1.23 5.30 20.49
CA LEU A 206 0.06 5.85 21.19
C LEU A 206 0.38 7.17 21.88
N ASP A 207 1.54 7.31 22.52
CA ASP A 207 2.02 8.56 23.11
C ASP A 207 2.32 9.61 22.03
N ALA A 208 2.90 9.23 20.89
CA ALA A 208 3.10 10.14 19.75
C ALA A 208 1.76 10.58 19.15
N PHE A 209 0.71 9.77 19.22
CA PHE A 209 -0.64 10.22 18.86
C PHE A 209 -1.20 11.26 19.84
N THR A 210 -0.77 11.25 21.10
CA THR A 210 -1.12 12.29 22.07
C THR A 210 -0.24 13.54 21.98
N ASP A 211 0.97 13.42 21.42
CA ASP A 211 1.92 14.53 21.21
C ASP A 211 2.18 14.74 19.71
N THR A 212 1.41 15.65 19.11
CA THR A 212 1.54 16.02 17.70
C THR A 212 2.96 16.47 17.33
N LYS A 213 3.71 17.09 18.25
CA LYS A 213 5.10 17.48 17.98
C LYS A 213 5.98 16.24 17.84
N ARG A 214 5.85 15.28 18.76
CA ARG A 214 6.55 14.00 18.69
C ARG A 214 6.20 13.22 17.42
N LEU A 215 4.94 13.23 16.97
CA LEU A 215 4.54 12.62 15.70
C LEU A 215 5.19 13.28 14.48
N LEU A 216 5.23 14.62 14.46
CA LEU A 216 5.85 15.39 13.38
C LEU A 216 7.37 15.18 13.33
N ASP A 217 8.01 15.04 14.49
CA ASP A 217 9.45 14.79 14.62
C ASP A 217 9.84 13.32 14.38
N MET A 218 8.85 12.41 14.28
CA MET A 218 9.09 10.99 14.09
C MET A 218 9.55 10.68 12.66
N ASP A 219 10.74 10.09 12.53
CA ASP A 219 11.13 9.43 11.29
C ASP A 219 10.50 8.04 11.20
N ILE A 220 9.58 7.90 10.25
CA ILE A 220 8.81 6.67 10.01
C ILE A 220 9.55 5.73 9.04
N ASN A 221 10.54 6.22 8.29
CA ASN A 221 11.27 5.41 7.32
C ASN A 221 11.97 4.20 7.95
N PRO A 222 12.62 4.29 9.14
CA PRO A 222 13.16 3.14 9.84
C PRO A 222 12.15 2.02 10.09
N LEU A 223 10.88 2.35 10.36
CA LEU A 223 9.82 1.36 10.54
C LEU A 223 9.46 0.69 9.22
N LYS A 224 9.33 1.46 8.13
CA LYS A 224 9.09 0.90 6.80
C LYS A 224 10.24 -0.02 6.38
N MET A 225 11.49 0.40 6.56
CA MET A 225 12.68 -0.42 6.26
C MET A 225 12.69 -1.71 7.08
N LYS A 226 12.44 -1.63 8.38
CA LYS A 226 12.33 -2.82 9.23
C LYS A 226 11.23 -3.75 8.74
N ALA A 227 10.07 -3.23 8.40
CA ALA A 227 8.95 -4.02 7.91
C ALA A 227 9.28 -4.73 6.59
N VAL A 228 9.89 -4.03 5.62
CA VAL A 228 10.29 -4.64 4.34
C VAL A 228 11.41 -5.66 4.52
N ASN A 229 12.35 -5.44 5.45
CA ASN A 229 13.37 -6.43 5.78
C ASN A 229 12.75 -7.71 6.38
N LEU A 230 11.76 -7.60 7.25
CA LEU A 230 11.04 -8.77 7.76
C LEU A 230 10.35 -9.52 6.60
N LEU A 231 9.73 -8.78 5.67
CA LEU A 231 9.07 -9.38 4.50
C LEU A 231 10.10 -10.13 3.65
N ALA A 232 11.22 -9.48 3.32
CA ALA A 232 12.33 -10.05 2.56
C ALA A 232 12.93 -11.32 3.20
N ASN A 233 12.83 -11.48 4.52
CA ASN A 233 13.30 -12.65 5.25
C ASN A 233 12.20 -13.68 5.55
N ASN A 234 10.97 -13.48 5.04
CA ASN A 234 9.80 -14.31 5.33
C ASN A 234 9.44 -14.38 6.84
N GLU A 235 9.73 -13.31 7.58
CA GLU A 235 9.47 -13.21 9.03
C GLU A 235 8.13 -12.50 9.31
N GLY A 236 7.35 -12.24 8.26
CA GLY A 236 6.19 -11.34 8.26
C GLY A 236 6.61 -9.90 8.03
N GLY A 237 5.89 -8.91 8.55
CA GLY A 237 6.19 -7.48 8.39
C GLY A 237 5.08 -6.70 7.71
N LEU A 238 4.05 -7.36 7.18
CA LEU A 238 2.95 -6.69 6.50
C LEU A 238 2.17 -5.78 7.47
N ILE A 239 1.92 -6.26 8.69
CA ILE A 239 1.24 -5.46 9.71
C ILE A 239 2.10 -4.25 10.10
N LEU A 240 3.43 -4.42 10.17
CA LEU A 240 4.33 -3.34 10.60
C LEU A 240 4.39 -2.27 9.53
N TYR A 241 4.43 -2.70 8.27
CA TYR A 241 4.35 -1.80 7.14
C TYR A 241 3.00 -1.06 7.12
N ALA A 242 1.88 -1.74 7.36
CA ALA A 242 0.57 -1.10 7.41
C ALA A 242 0.47 -0.04 8.52
N LEU A 243 0.99 -0.33 9.72
CA LEU A 243 1.10 0.65 10.81
C LEU A 243 1.96 1.85 10.38
N ALA A 244 3.15 1.61 9.84
CA ALA A 244 4.05 2.67 9.38
C ALA A 244 3.44 3.50 8.25
N HIS A 245 2.70 2.88 7.32
CA HIS A 245 2.00 3.55 6.23
C HIS A 245 0.90 4.49 6.76
N HIS A 246 0.07 4.02 7.70
CA HIS A 246 -0.96 4.85 8.30
C HIS A 246 -0.40 5.97 9.17
N LEU A 247 0.66 5.70 9.94
CA LEU A 247 1.40 6.72 10.69
C LEU A 247 1.94 7.82 9.76
N SER A 248 2.52 7.45 8.63
CA SER A 248 3.02 8.41 7.63
C SER A 248 1.90 9.31 7.14
N SER A 249 0.75 8.71 6.83
CA SER A 249 -0.40 9.44 6.32
C SER A 249 -1.01 10.41 7.34
N ILE A 250 -1.02 10.04 8.62
CA ILE A 250 -1.44 10.91 9.73
C ILE A 250 -0.43 12.05 9.92
N ARG A 251 0.88 11.75 9.91
CA ARG A 251 1.94 12.76 10.03
C ARG A 251 1.84 13.79 8.92
N ASP A 252 1.63 13.37 7.67
CA ASP A 252 1.50 14.27 6.53
C ASP A 252 0.26 15.19 6.65
N ALA A 253 -0.85 14.65 7.15
CA ALA A 253 -2.06 15.42 7.44
C ALA A 253 -1.82 16.44 8.58
N ALA A 254 -1.15 16.04 9.66
CA ALA A 254 -0.80 16.92 10.77
C ALA A 254 0.17 18.04 10.36
N ALA A 255 1.14 17.73 9.48
CA ALA A 255 2.07 18.71 8.95
C ALA A 255 1.33 19.77 8.10
N SER A 256 0.40 19.31 7.26
CA SER A 256 -0.45 20.17 6.44
C SER A 256 -1.36 21.06 7.29
N ALA A 257 -1.92 20.53 8.38
CA ALA A 257 -2.74 21.27 9.35
C ALA A 257 -1.94 22.35 10.11
N THR A 258 -0.72 22.02 10.55
CA THR A 258 0.15 22.93 11.32
C THR A 258 0.53 24.17 10.50
N GLN A 259 0.78 23.99 9.20
CA GLN A 259 1.06 25.11 8.28
C GLN A 259 -0.10 26.12 8.21
N GLN A 260 -1.34 25.69 8.51
CA GLN A 260 -2.54 26.53 8.45
C GLN A 260 -2.89 27.22 9.79
N LYS A 261 -2.08 27.03 10.85
CA LYS A 261 -2.22 27.66 12.18
C LYS A 261 -3.58 27.43 12.90
N ARG A 262 -4.23 26.28 12.70
CA ARG A 262 -5.52 25.95 13.33
C ARG A 262 -5.35 25.03 14.56
N ILE A 263 -5.08 25.62 15.73
CA ILE A 263 -4.73 24.88 16.96
C ILE A 263 -5.91 24.05 17.52
N ASP A 264 -7.12 24.59 17.56
CA ASP A 264 -8.30 23.87 18.09
C ASP A 264 -8.62 22.59 17.33
N ASP A 265 -8.27 22.56 16.05
CA ASP A 265 -8.52 21.43 15.18
C ASP A 265 -7.42 20.35 15.29
N ILE A 266 -6.22 20.70 15.76
CA ILE A 266 -5.19 19.73 16.17
C ILE A 266 -5.69 18.92 17.37
N ASN A 267 -6.35 19.57 18.32
CA ASN A 267 -6.96 18.89 19.45
C ASN A 267 -8.04 17.89 18.99
N PHE A 268 -8.86 18.24 17.98
CA PHE A 268 -9.81 17.28 17.40
C PHE A 268 -9.10 16.08 16.75
N MET A 269 -8.01 16.29 16.01
CA MET A 269 -7.21 15.17 15.47
C MET A 269 -6.73 14.26 16.59
N GLN A 270 -6.17 14.84 17.66
CA GLN A 270 -5.71 14.09 18.83
C GLN A 270 -6.84 13.26 19.45
N GLU A 271 -8.03 13.82 19.62
CA GLU A 271 -9.18 13.09 20.15
C GLU A 271 -9.64 11.96 19.22
N ALA A 272 -9.68 12.19 17.91
CA ALA A 272 -9.99 11.14 16.93
C ALA A 272 -8.94 10.02 16.91
N MET A 273 -7.66 10.36 17.11
CA MET A 273 -6.54 9.42 17.18
C MET A 273 -6.50 8.60 18.47
N LYS A 274 -6.97 9.15 19.60
CA LYS A 274 -7.03 8.43 20.90
C LYS A 274 -8.04 7.29 20.93
N GLY A 275 -8.81 7.07 19.87
CA GLY A 275 -9.89 6.08 19.87
C GLY A 275 -11.00 6.39 20.87
N ILE A 276 -10.99 7.59 21.48
CA ILE A 276 -12.13 8.14 22.19
C ILE A 276 -13.22 8.15 21.13
N LYS A 277 -14.26 7.33 21.36
CA LYS A 277 -15.44 7.22 20.49
C LYS A 277 -15.64 8.58 19.86
N ILE A 278 -15.37 8.69 18.56
CA ILE A 278 -16.02 9.67 17.70
C ILE A 278 -17.49 9.50 18.08
N SER A 279 -17.95 10.38 18.98
CA SER A 279 -19.03 9.99 19.87
C SER A 279 -20.27 9.79 19.02
N LYS A 280 -21.25 9.04 19.51
CA LYS A 280 -22.56 8.98 18.85
C LYS A 280 -23.13 10.38 18.52
N ASP A 281 -22.62 11.42 19.17
CA ASP A 281 -23.04 12.82 19.07
C ASP A 281 -22.23 13.65 18.05
N ARG A 282 -21.10 13.13 17.55
CA ARG A 282 -20.35 13.71 16.41
C ARG A 282 -19.88 12.59 15.47
N PRO A 283 -20.79 11.93 14.74
CA PRO A 283 -20.37 11.00 13.70
C PRO A 283 -19.44 11.76 12.74
N ILE A 284 -18.27 11.20 12.42
CA ILE A 284 -17.54 11.63 11.23
C ILE A 284 -18.53 11.47 10.08
N PRO A 285 -18.95 12.56 9.41
CA PRO A 285 -19.81 12.48 8.24
C PRO A 285 -19.27 11.40 7.31
N THR A 286 -20.12 10.44 6.95
CA THR A 286 -19.80 9.40 5.97
C THR A 286 -19.47 9.97 4.59
N TYR A 287 -19.64 11.28 4.41
CA TYR A 287 -19.27 12.07 3.26
C TYR A 287 -18.97 13.51 3.71
N LEU A 288 -17.76 13.99 3.44
CA LEU A 288 -17.50 15.44 3.44
C LEU A 288 -18.26 16.06 2.27
N LYS A 289 -18.90 17.22 2.48
CA LYS A 289 -19.42 18.02 1.36
C LYS A 289 -18.24 18.39 0.43
N LYS A 290 -18.48 18.45 -0.88
CA LYS A 290 -17.45 18.89 -1.86
C LYS A 290 -16.85 20.26 -1.49
N ASP A 291 -17.64 21.13 -0.87
CA ASP A 291 -17.23 22.47 -0.44
C ASP A 291 -16.46 22.49 0.89
N SER A 292 -16.10 21.32 1.43
CA SER A 292 -15.23 21.24 2.60
C SER A 292 -13.88 21.88 2.29
N ASP A 293 -13.44 22.75 3.19
CA ASP A 293 -12.14 23.40 3.09
C ASP A 293 -11.01 22.36 3.09
N SER A 294 -9.84 22.73 2.55
CA SER A 294 -8.68 21.85 2.47
C SER A 294 -8.28 21.28 3.83
N PHE A 295 -8.53 22.03 4.90
CA PHE A 295 -8.20 21.65 6.26
C PHE A 295 -9.04 20.46 6.74
N SER A 296 -10.35 20.55 6.56
CA SER A 296 -11.33 19.52 6.92
C SER A 296 -10.99 18.21 6.22
N ARG A 297 -10.43 18.25 5.02
CA ARG A 297 -10.05 17.03 4.31
C ARG A 297 -8.84 16.34 4.95
N GLU A 298 -7.84 17.09 5.41
CA GLU A 298 -6.69 16.53 6.15
C GLU A 298 -7.11 15.93 7.50
N LEU A 299 -8.06 16.57 8.19
CA LEU A 299 -8.65 16.07 9.42
C LEU A 299 -9.26 14.67 9.25
N TYR A 300 -10.04 14.48 8.17
CA TYR A 300 -10.70 13.21 7.90
C TYR A 300 -9.72 12.16 7.43
N LYS A 301 -8.68 12.56 6.69
CA LYS A 301 -7.56 11.68 6.36
C LYS A 301 -6.89 11.14 7.62
N ALA A 302 -6.56 12.01 8.57
CA ALA A 302 -5.96 11.58 9.85
C ALA A 302 -6.89 10.62 10.61
N ALA A 303 -8.18 10.97 10.73
CA ALA A 303 -9.15 10.13 11.44
C ALA A 303 -9.38 8.76 10.77
N PHE A 304 -9.39 8.71 9.44
CA PHE A 304 -9.51 7.47 8.69
C PHE A 304 -8.33 6.53 8.98
N HIS A 305 -7.11 7.03 8.89
CA HIS A 305 -5.92 6.22 9.15
C HIS A 305 -5.79 5.82 10.63
N ALA A 306 -6.24 6.66 11.56
CA ALA A 306 -6.32 6.28 12.96
C ALA A 306 -7.28 5.09 13.17
N ARG A 307 -8.43 5.10 12.50
CA ARG A 307 -9.35 3.94 12.51
C ARG A 307 -8.69 2.69 11.94
N CYS A 308 -7.92 2.79 10.84
CA CYS A 308 -7.18 1.65 10.30
C CYS A 308 -6.22 1.04 11.33
N ILE A 309 -5.49 1.88 12.07
CA ILE A 309 -4.58 1.43 13.14
C ILE A 309 -5.37 0.74 14.26
N GLN A 310 -6.53 1.27 14.65
CA GLN A 310 -7.39 0.63 15.64
C GLN A 310 -7.92 -0.73 15.15
N GLU A 311 -8.27 -0.86 13.87
CA GLU A 311 -8.70 -2.14 13.28
C GLU A 311 -7.57 -3.17 13.28
N ILE A 312 -6.35 -2.77 12.92
CA ILE A 312 -5.16 -3.62 13.05
C ILE A 312 -5.03 -4.10 14.49
N LYS A 313 -5.19 -3.19 15.45
CA LYS A 313 -5.10 -3.52 16.87
C LYS A 313 -6.13 -4.55 17.32
N ASN A 314 -7.39 -4.31 16.99
CA ASN A 314 -8.49 -5.21 17.36
C ASN A 314 -8.37 -6.59 16.70
N ARG A 315 -7.72 -6.70 15.54
CA ARG A 315 -7.61 -7.98 14.82
C ARG A 315 -6.46 -8.85 15.32
N PHE A 316 -5.38 -8.23 15.76
CA PHE A 316 -4.11 -8.92 15.93
C PHE A 316 -3.53 -8.84 17.34
N PHE A 317 -4.06 -7.96 18.20
CA PHE A 317 -3.51 -7.70 19.54
C PHE A 317 -4.54 -7.84 20.69
N THR A 318 -5.78 -8.22 20.40
CA THR A 318 -6.82 -8.53 21.41
C THR A 318 -7.28 -9.97 21.29
#